data_AF-A0A6G2FVB1-F1
#
_entry.id   AF-A0A6G2FVB1-F1
#
_cell.length_a   1.000
_cell.length_b   1.000
_cell.length_c   1.000
_cell.angle_alpha   90.00
_cell.angle_beta   90.00
_cell.angle_gamma   90.00
#
_symmetry.space_group_name_H-M   'P 1'
#
loop_
_entity.id
_entity.type
_entity.pdbx_description
1 polymer ?
#
loop_
_entity_poly.entity_id
_entity_poly.type
_entity_poly.pdbx_seq_one_letter_code
_entity_poly.pdbx_strand_id
1 'polypeptide(L)' 'MVEAFVRLLCPECGKDWEASPSNLPDLKQNQTCSACGATRRLAEFMRTERDLETVKQFE' A
#
# COMPACT_ATOMS: atom_id res chain seq x y z
N MET A 1 10.29 17.42 12.81
CA MET A 1 10.12 16.82 11.48
C MET A 1 9.20 15.63 11.69
N VAL A 2 8.01 15.61 11.07
CA VAL A 2 7.09 14.47 11.22
C VAL A 2 7.60 13.38 10.29
N GLU A 3 8.22 12.36 10.86
CA GLU A 3 8.57 11.15 10.13
C GLU A 3 7.28 10.37 9.91
N ALA A 4 6.66 10.57 8.75
CA ALA A 4 5.54 9.75 8.33
C ALA A 4 6.07 8.37 7.94
N PHE A 5 5.51 7.31 8.49
CA PHE A 5 5.76 5.94 8.07
C PHE A 5 4.42 5.33 7.64
N VAL A 6 4.41 4.59 6.54
CA VAL A 6 3.25 3.84 6.06
C VAL A 6 3.49 2.36 6.26
N ARG A 7 2.45 1.67 6.74
CA ARG A 7 2.41 0.22 6.85
C ARG A 7 1.87 -0.37 5.57
N LEU A 8 2.70 -1.17 4.92
CA LEU A 8 2.36 -1.95 3.74
C LEU A 8 2.04 -3.37 4.19
N LEU A 9 0.96 -3.94 3.68
CA LEU A 9 0.52 -5.30 3.93
C LEU A 9 0.36 -6.01 2.59
N CYS A 10 0.99 -7.17 2.41
CA CYS A 10 0.73 -8.02 1.26
C CYS A 10 -0.64 -8.69 1.40
N PRO A 11 -1.60 -8.47 0.49
CA PRO A 11 -2.90 -9.12 0.55
C PRO A 11 -2.84 -10.64 0.28
N GLU A 12 -1.79 -11.11 -0.40
CA GLU A 12 -1.63 -12.52 -0.77
C GLU A 12 -1.11 -13.39 0.38
N CYS A 13 -0.11 -12.91 1.13
CA CYS A 13 0.53 -13.67 2.21
C CYS A 13 0.34 -13.07 3.61
N GLY A 14 -0.26 -11.88 3.70
CA GLY A 14 -0.48 -11.18 4.97
C GLY A 14 0.77 -10.57 5.60
N LYS A 15 1.91 -10.55 4.89
CA LYS A 15 3.14 -9.94 5.41
C LYS A 15 3.02 -8.43 5.50
N ASP A 16 3.28 -7.85 6.66
CA ASP A 16 3.38 -6.41 6.87
C ASP A 16 4.83 -5.90 6.93
N TRP A 17 5.04 -4.64 6.57
CA TRP A 17 6.29 -3.91 6.75
C TRP A 17 6.07 -2.40 6.78
N GLU A 18 6.97 -1.67 7.43
CA GLU A 18 6.96 -0.21 7.51
C GLU A 18 7.90 0.41 6.47
N ALA A 19 7.41 1.41 5.76
CA ALA A 19 8.18 2.15 4.76
C ALA A 19 7.91 3.65 4.85
N SER A 20 8.89 4.49 4.52
CA SER A 20 8.69 5.93 4.48
C SER A 20 8.03 6.35 3.16
N PRO A 21 6.97 7.17 3.17
CA PRO A 21 6.26 7.59 1.97
C PRO A 21 7.15 8.37 0.99
N SER A 22 8.20 9.04 1.50
CA SER A 22 9.20 9.73 0.68
C SER A 22 10.13 8.79 -0.08
N ASN A 23 10.24 7.54 0.34
CA ASN A 23 11.14 6.54 -0.25
C ASN A 23 10.38 5.47 -1.05
N LEU A 24 9.07 5.65 -1.22
CA LEU A 24 8.23 4.72 -1.96
C LEU A 24 8.15 5.12 -3.43
N PRO A 25 8.26 4.14 -4.35
CA PRO A 25 8.01 4.39 -5.76
C PRO A 25 6.53 4.76 -5.98
N ASP A 26 6.22 5.26 -7.18
CA ASP A 26 4.84 5.64 -7.53
C ASP A 26 3.85 4.50 -7.25
N LEU A 27 2.67 4.82 -6.70
CA LEU A 27 1.65 3.85 -6.33
C LEU A 27 1.17 2.98 -7.50
N LYS A 28 1.35 3.45 -8.74
CA LYS A 28 0.99 2.71 -9.96
C LYS A 28 2.06 1.71 -10.39
N GLN A 29 3.26 1.76 -9.81
CA GLN A 29 4.35 0.83 -10.11
C GLN A 29 4.03 -0.57 -9.58
N ASN A 30 4.47 -1.57 -10.33
CA ASN A 30 4.41 -2.96 -9.92
C ASN A 30 5.48 -3.22 -8.84
N GLN A 31 5.03 -3.67 -7.67
CA GLN A 31 5.86 -4.11 -6.57
C GLN A 31 5.72 -5.64 -6.45
N THR A 32 6.85 -6.32 -6.35
CA THR A 32 6.89 -7.76 -6.13
C THR A 32 7.12 -8.03 -4.64
N CYS A 33 6.21 -8.77 -4.03
CA CYS A 33 6.38 -9.17 -2.64
C CYS A 33 7.57 -10.11 -2.49
N SER A 34 8.56 -9.75 -1.66
CA SER A 34 9.73 -10.60 -1.40
C SER A 34 9.41 -11.86 -0.59
N ALA A 35 8.21 -11.99 -0.03
CA ALA A 35 7.84 -13.17 0.77
C ALA A 35 7.13 -14.25 -0.07
N CYS A 36 6.16 -13.87 -0.91
CA CYS A 36 5.41 -14.82 -1.73
C CYS A 36 5.73 -14.74 -3.23
N GLY A 37 6.47 -13.71 -3.69
CA GLY A 37 6.76 -13.49 -5.11
C GLY A 37 5.59 -12.90 -5.91
N ALA A 38 4.50 -12.48 -5.26
CA ALA A 38 3.35 -11.89 -5.95
C ALA A 38 3.69 -10.48 -6.48
N THR A 39 3.43 -10.23 -7.76
CA THR A 39 3.65 -8.93 -8.41
C THR A 39 2.33 -8.20 -8.60
N ARG A 40 2.13 -7.12 -7.84
CA ARG A 40 0.91 -6.28 -7.87
C ARG A 40 1.28 -4.81 -7.76
N ARG A 41 0.34 -3.88 -7.90
CA ARG A 41 0.65 -2.45 -7.75
C ARG A 41 0.99 -2.14 -6.30
N LEU A 42 1.95 -1.23 -6.06
CA LEU A 42 2.28 -0.79 -4.70
C LEU A 42 1.03 -0.27 -3.95
N ALA A 43 0.09 0.36 -4.67
CA ALA A 43 -1.22 0.76 -4.14
C ALA A 43 -2.01 -0.38 -3.47
N GLU A 44 -1.85 -1.62 -3.93
CA GLU A 44 -2.56 -2.79 -3.37
C GLU A 44 -1.91 -3.30 -2.08
N PHE A 45 -0.61 -3.00 -1.91
CA PHE A 45 0.11 -3.26 -0.67
C PHE A 45 -0.12 -2.17 0.36
N MET A 46 -0.38 -0.94 -0.09
CA MET A 46 -0.87 0.09 0.81
C MET A 46 -2.27 -0.33 1.25
N ARG A 47 -2.38 -0.65 2.54
CA ARG A 47 -3.67 -0.79 3.21
C ARG A 47 -4.27 0.61 3.39
N THR A 48 -4.39 1.37 2.30
CA THR A 48 -5.30 2.51 2.26
C THR A 48 -6.68 1.91 2.29
N GLU A 49 -7.36 2.10 3.42
CA GLU A 49 -8.80 2.02 3.59
C GLU A 49 -9.50 2.89 2.53
N ARG A 50 -9.43 2.48 1.26
CA ARG A 50 -10.23 2.98 0.14
C ARG A 50 -11.63 2.36 0.15
N ASP A 51 -12.13 2.18 1.37
CA ASP A 51 -13.47 2.59 1.81
C ASP A 51 -13.76 4.07 1.43
N LEU A 52 -12.72 4.87 1.16
CA LEU A 52 -12.78 6.23 0.60
C LEU A 52 -13.19 6.36 -0.89
N GLU A 53 -13.80 5.35 -1.51
CA GLU A 53 -14.67 5.55 -2.69
C GLU A 53 -16.17 5.51 -2.34
N THR A 54 -16.54 5.10 -1.12
CA THR A 54 -17.95 5.02 -0.70
C THR A 54 -18.48 6.33 -0.09
N VAL A 55 -17.63 7.28 0.32
CA VAL A 55 -18.05 8.58 0.91
C VAL A 55 -18.14 9.73 -0.12
N LYS A 56 -18.13 9.45 -1.43
CA LYS A 56 -18.41 10.47 -2.47
C LYS A 56 -19.38 10.02 -3.57
N GLN A 57 -20.23 9.02 -3.28
CA GLN A 57 -21.40 8.71 -4.11
C GLN A 57 -22.74 9.03 -3.44
N PHE A 58 -22.73 9.53 -2.20
CA PHE A 58 -23.94 10.00 -1.52
C PHE A 58 -23.62 11.21 -0.63
N GLU A 59 -23.51 12.39 -1.25
CA GLU A 59 -24.07 13.69 -0.81
C GLU A 59 -23.81 14.76 -1.88
#